data_AF-A0A5B2Z1U8-F1
#
_entry.id   AF-A0A5B2Z1U8-F1
#
_cell.length_a   1.000
_cell.length_b   1.000
_cell.length_c   1.000
_cell.angle_alpha   90.00
_cell.angle_beta   90.00
_cell.angle_gamma   90.00
#
_symmetry.space_group_name_H-M   'P 1'
#
loop_
_entity.id
_entity.type
_entity.pdbx_description
1 polymer ?
#
loop_
_entity_poly.entity_id
_entity_poly.type
_entity_poly.pdbx_seq_one_letter_code
_entity_poly.pdbx_strand_id
1 'polypeptide(L)'
;MGTPVFQNSFAHQRALYSINGKNYLMEVETTNEPVAVDDKTSVEITVVSPNMTTPMDPEANGTQPITGLEDSLKVDIQAGNKTLTSNLDPAFGELGVYESQTYYPTIPTTYSFRVYGDINGTQFNDTFACNPVLGEDAPPDNSTIKISNEVERKALTGGLDCPDYRVGFPEPYISQHELAKSLNQSQT
;
A
#
# COMPACT_ATOMS: atom_id res chain seq x y z
N MET A 1 -24.14 11.85 20.37
CA MET A 1 -23.75 12.36 19.04
C MET A 1 -22.50 11.60 18.66
N GLY A 2 -22.63 10.56 17.84
CA GLY A 2 -21.49 9.78 17.40
C GLY A 2 -20.72 10.60 16.39
N THR A 3 -19.43 10.80 16.65
CA THR A 3 -18.50 11.32 15.65
C THR A 3 -18.62 10.44 14.41
N PRO A 4 -18.85 10.97 13.20
CA PRO A 4 -18.72 10.17 12.01
C PRO A 4 -17.26 9.68 11.98
N VAL A 5 -17.07 8.37 12.11
CA VAL A 5 -15.82 7.74 11.71
C VAL A 5 -15.77 7.96 10.20
N PHE A 6 -14.99 8.95 9.77
CA PHE A 6 -14.53 8.97 8.40
C PHE A 6 -13.66 7.71 8.27
N GLN A 7 -14.23 6.62 7.77
CA GLN A 7 -13.42 5.60 7.12
C GLN A 7 -12.81 6.27 5.91
N ASN A 8 -11.57 6.71 6.06
CA ASN A 8 -10.70 6.86 4.92
C ASN A 8 -10.21 5.45 4.61
N SER A 9 -11.08 4.64 4.00
CA SER A 9 -10.71 3.30 3.57
C SER A 9 -9.75 3.45 2.41
N PHE A 10 -8.47 3.31 2.69
CA PHE A 10 -7.44 3.17 1.69
C PHE A 10 -6.54 2.09 2.25
N ALA A 11 -6.59 0.86 1.73
CA ALA A 11 -5.63 -0.18 2.10
C ALA A 11 -4.26 0.08 1.44
N HIS A 12 -3.92 1.36 1.33
CA HIS A 12 -2.75 1.90 0.67
C HIS A 12 -1.87 2.53 1.75
N GLN A 13 -0.58 2.26 1.69
CA GLN A 13 0.39 2.84 2.60
C GLN A 13 1.21 3.90 1.88
N ARG A 14 1.24 5.11 2.45
CA ARG A 14 1.96 6.26 1.89
C ARG A 14 3.17 6.60 2.72
N ALA A 15 4.31 6.76 2.08
CA ALA A 15 5.56 7.17 2.70
C ALA A 15 6.15 8.39 1.99
N LEU A 16 6.46 9.42 2.77
CA LEU A 16 7.20 10.60 2.31
C LEU A 16 8.69 10.34 2.50
N TYR A 17 9.47 10.41 1.43
CA TYR A 17 10.92 10.25 1.45
C TYR A 17 11.64 11.54 1.09
N SER A 18 12.83 11.72 1.67
CA SER A 18 13.88 12.57 1.13
C SER A 18 14.96 11.67 0.52
N ILE A 19 15.15 11.77 -0.78
CA ILE A 19 16.12 10.99 -1.56
C ILE A 19 17.07 11.98 -2.24
N ASN A 20 18.34 11.97 -1.84
CA ASN A 20 19.37 12.89 -2.31
C ASN A 20 18.91 14.37 -2.31
N GLY A 21 18.29 14.78 -1.20
CA GLY A 21 17.80 16.14 -0.98
C GLY A 21 16.52 16.53 -1.72
N LYS A 22 15.93 15.63 -2.51
CA LYS A 22 14.62 15.83 -3.16
C LYS A 22 13.54 15.03 -2.42
N ASN A 23 12.31 15.56 -2.41
CA ASN A 23 11.19 14.88 -1.76
C ASN A 23 10.39 14.04 -2.75
N TYR A 24 9.95 12.88 -2.29
CA TYR A 24 9.14 11.92 -3.04
C TYR A 24 8.03 11.43 -2.13
N LEU A 25 6.81 11.39 -2.65
CA LEU A 25 5.72 10.66 -2.01
C LEU A 25 5.53 9.37 -2.79
N MET A 26 5.65 8.25 -2.07
CA MET A 26 5.38 6.92 -2.58
C MET A 26 4.14 6.37 -1.90
N GLU A 27 3.20 5.85 -2.68
CA GLU A 27 2.07 5.06 -2.22
C GLU A 27 2.27 3.63 -2.71
N VAL A 28 2.01 2.66 -1.83
CA VAL A 28 2.02 1.24 -2.16
C VAL A 28 0.65 0.69 -1.80
N GLU A 29 0.05 -0.02 -2.74
CA GLU A 29 -1.29 -0.59 -2.62
C GLU A 29 -1.38 -1.94 -3.32
N THR A 30 -2.52 -2.60 -3.15
CA THR A 30 -2.86 -3.81 -3.90
C THR A 30 -4.08 -3.58 -4.78
N THR A 31 -4.03 -4.03 -6.04
CA THR A 31 -5.05 -3.64 -7.04
C THR A 31 -6.45 -4.27 -6.84
N ASN A 32 -6.60 -5.20 -5.90
CA ASN A 32 -7.87 -5.88 -5.66
C ASN A 32 -8.14 -6.01 -4.15
N GLU A 33 -8.67 -4.93 -3.58
CA GLU A 33 -8.94 -4.79 -2.14
C GLU A 33 -10.41 -5.05 -1.79
N PRO A 34 -10.70 -5.74 -0.66
CA PRO A 34 -9.75 -6.39 0.23
C PRO A 34 -9.09 -7.60 -0.45
N VAL A 35 -7.79 -7.77 -0.20
CA VAL A 35 -7.05 -8.88 -0.80
C VAL A 35 -7.53 -10.20 -0.20
N ALA A 36 -7.85 -11.16 -1.05
CA ALA A 36 -8.23 -12.50 -0.62
C ALA A 36 -7.28 -13.58 -1.15
N VAL A 37 -7.20 -14.68 -0.41
CA VAL A 37 -6.51 -15.88 -0.86
C VAL A 37 -7.15 -16.39 -2.16
N ASP A 38 -6.30 -16.83 -3.07
CA ASP A 38 -6.59 -17.32 -4.42
C ASP A 38 -7.17 -16.27 -5.40
N ASP A 39 -7.23 -15.01 -4.98
CA ASP A 39 -7.64 -13.91 -5.85
C ASP A 39 -6.48 -13.32 -6.63
N LYS A 40 -6.79 -12.95 -7.87
CA LYS A 40 -5.88 -12.19 -8.71
C LYS A 40 -5.63 -10.83 -8.06
N THR A 41 -4.37 -10.46 -7.92
CA THR A 41 -3.95 -9.12 -7.48
C THR A 41 -2.57 -8.76 -8.05
N SER A 42 -2.15 -7.52 -7.86
CA SER A 42 -0.81 -7.02 -8.09
C SER A 42 -0.50 -5.97 -7.03
N VAL A 43 0.79 -5.74 -6.77
CA VAL A 43 1.26 -4.54 -6.07
C VAL A 43 1.27 -3.38 -7.06
N GLU A 44 0.65 -2.28 -6.69
CA GLU A 44 0.74 -1.00 -7.39
C GLU A 44 1.54 -0.01 -6.55
N ILE A 45 2.35 0.80 -7.24
CA ILE A 45 3.25 1.78 -6.64
C ILE A 45 3.06 3.10 -7.38
N THR A 46 2.58 4.11 -6.65
CA THR A 46 2.49 5.48 -7.15
C THR A 46 3.67 6.29 -6.62
N VAL A 47 4.38 7.00 -7.48
CA VAL A 47 5.52 7.86 -7.11
C VAL A 47 5.35 9.25 -7.69
N VAL A 48 5.25 10.25 -6.81
CA VAL A 48 5.07 11.66 -7.18
C VAL A 48 6.06 12.57 -6.46
N SER A 49 6.37 13.72 -7.04
CA SER A 49 6.91 14.85 -6.27
C SER A 49 5.78 15.45 -5.43
N PRO A 50 5.91 15.56 -4.10
CA PRO A 50 4.83 16.01 -3.24
C PRO A 50 4.65 17.53 -3.27
N ASN A 51 3.42 18.01 -3.04
CA ASN A 51 3.19 19.39 -2.61
C ASN A 51 3.57 19.51 -1.13
N MET A 52 4.61 20.30 -0.81
CA MET A 52 5.10 20.42 0.56
C MET A 52 4.16 21.11 1.57
N THR A 53 3.05 21.70 1.11
CA THR A 53 1.98 22.22 1.98
C THR A 53 1.10 21.09 2.52
N THR A 54 0.92 20.04 1.73
CA THR A 54 0.10 18.85 2.03
C THR A 54 0.83 17.60 1.53
N PRO A 55 2.00 17.26 2.12
CA PRO A 55 2.97 16.36 1.50
C PRO A 55 2.59 14.88 1.49
N MET A 56 1.50 14.50 2.17
CA MET A 56 0.98 13.12 2.22
C MET A 56 -0.24 12.90 1.31
N ASP A 57 -0.61 13.92 0.53
CA ASP A 57 -1.72 13.86 -0.42
C ASP A 57 -1.16 13.77 -1.85
N PRO A 58 -1.26 12.60 -2.52
CA PRO A 58 -0.73 12.39 -3.86
C PRO A 58 -1.50 13.19 -4.92
N GLU A 59 -2.74 13.58 -4.63
CA GLU A 59 -3.60 14.35 -5.53
C GLU A 59 -3.53 15.86 -5.28
N ALA A 60 -2.74 16.30 -4.29
CA ALA A 60 -2.60 17.70 -3.97
C ALA A 60 -2.16 18.52 -5.19
N ASN A 61 -2.78 19.68 -5.41
CA ASN A 61 -2.43 20.54 -6.54
C ASN A 61 -0.93 20.86 -6.55
N GLY A 62 -0.25 20.62 -7.68
CA GLY A 62 1.18 20.83 -7.83
C GLY A 62 2.04 19.59 -7.56
N THR A 63 1.43 18.43 -7.25
CA THR A 63 2.13 17.15 -7.37
C THR A 63 2.49 16.89 -8.83
N GLN A 64 3.60 16.19 -9.07
CA GLN A 64 4.03 15.79 -10.42
C GLN A 64 4.40 14.31 -10.43
N PRO A 65 3.95 13.53 -11.41
CA PRO A 65 4.30 12.12 -11.50
C PRO A 65 5.80 11.95 -11.79
N ILE A 66 6.43 10.99 -11.12
CA ILE A 66 7.80 10.59 -11.42
C ILE A 66 7.76 9.40 -12.37
N THR A 67 8.10 9.64 -13.64
CA THR A 67 8.09 8.63 -14.71
C THR A 67 9.47 7.99 -14.91
N GLY A 68 9.54 6.85 -15.60
CA GLY A 68 10.80 6.19 -15.96
C GLY A 68 11.39 5.28 -14.87
N LEU A 69 10.61 4.98 -13.82
CA LEU A 69 11.06 4.09 -12.74
C LEU A 69 10.85 2.60 -13.05
N GLU A 70 10.13 2.26 -14.11
CA GLU A 70 9.85 0.89 -14.53
C GLU A 70 11.12 0.08 -14.82
N ASP A 71 12.15 0.73 -15.35
CA ASP A 71 13.45 0.12 -15.66
C ASP A 71 14.42 0.17 -14.46
N SER A 72 14.15 1.00 -13.46
CA SER A 72 15.07 1.28 -12.35
C SER A 72 14.66 0.65 -11.02
N LEU A 73 13.36 0.44 -10.81
CA LEU A 73 12.79 -0.13 -9.60
C LEU A 73 12.25 -1.54 -9.84
N LYS A 74 12.25 -2.32 -8.77
CA LYS A 74 11.66 -3.66 -8.68
C LYS A 74 10.92 -3.80 -7.37
N VAL A 75 10.04 -4.77 -7.32
CA VAL A 75 9.39 -5.18 -6.07
C VAL A 75 9.60 -6.67 -5.82
N ASP A 76 10.04 -7.01 -4.61
CA ASP A 76 9.98 -8.36 -4.09
C ASP A 76 8.69 -8.48 -3.25
N ILE A 77 7.81 -9.41 -3.65
CA ILE A 77 6.62 -9.80 -2.91
C ILE A 77 7.00 -10.98 -2.01
N GLN A 78 6.91 -10.80 -0.70
CA GLN A 78 7.43 -11.72 0.30
C GLN A 78 6.32 -12.27 1.17
N ALA A 79 6.30 -13.58 1.39
CA ALA A 79 5.39 -14.25 2.30
C ALA A 79 6.14 -15.40 3.01
N GLY A 80 6.37 -15.26 4.32
CA GLY A 80 7.20 -16.19 5.08
C GLY A 80 8.61 -16.30 4.49
N ASN A 81 9.00 -17.49 4.02
CA ASN A 81 10.30 -17.75 3.40
C ASN A 81 10.25 -17.75 1.85
N LYS A 82 9.14 -17.31 1.27
CA LYS A 82 8.96 -17.23 -0.18
C LYS A 82 9.11 -15.79 -0.64
N THR A 83 9.71 -15.63 -1.82
CA THR A 83 9.88 -14.35 -2.47
C THR A 83 9.56 -14.51 -3.96
N LEU A 84 8.69 -13.64 -4.46
CA LEU A 84 8.44 -13.45 -5.88
C LEU A 84 9.02 -12.08 -6.25
N THR A 85 10.08 -12.07 -7.04
CA THR A 85 10.62 -10.82 -7.60
C THR A 85 9.86 -10.47 -8.87
N SER A 86 9.38 -9.24 -8.93
CA SER A 86 8.68 -8.68 -10.07
C SER A 86 9.40 -7.45 -10.59
N ASN A 87 9.52 -7.34 -11.92
CA ASN A 87 9.73 -6.04 -12.55
C ASN A 87 8.46 -5.20 -12.40
N LEU A 88 8.57 -3.91 -12.64
CA LEU A 88 7.46 -2.98 -12.65
C LEU A 88 7.15 -2.61 -14.10
N ASP A 89 5.87 -2.54 -14.44
CA ASP A 89 5.38 -2.01 -15.71
C ASP A 89 4.59 -0.73 -15.42
N PRO A 90 4.66 0.31 -16.28
CA PRO A 90 3.79 1.48 -16.11
C PRO A 90 2.32 1.09 -16.18
N ALA A 91 1.52 1.59 -15.23
CA ALA A 91 0.08 1.36 -15.25
C ALA A 91 -0.56 2.05 -16.48
N PHE A 92 -1.58 1.42 -17.06
CA PHE A 92 -2.12 1.89 -18.33
C PHE A 92 -2.88 3.21 -18.17
N GLY A 93 -2.36 4.27 -18.80
CA GLY A 93 -2.99 5.59 -18.79
C GLY A 93 -2.67 6.43 -17.55
N GLU A 94 -1.86 5.91 -16.62
CA GLU A 94 -1.55 6.56 -15.36
C GLU A 94 -0.04 6.85 -15.26
N LEU A 95 0.31 8.14 -15.24
CA LEU A 95 1.71 8.56 -15.16
C LEU A 95 2.19 8.49 -13.72
N GLY A 96 3.39 7.94 -13.52
CA GLY A 96 3.99 7.80 -12.20
C GLY A 96 3.40 6.67 -11.36
N VAL A 97 2.54 5.85 -11.95
CA VAL A 97 1.95 4.65 -11.35
C VAL A 97 2.56 3.43 -12.03
N TYR A 98 2.91 2.44 -11.23
CA TYR A 98 3.62 1.25 -11.67
C TYR A 98 3.03 0.00 -11.04
N GLU A 99 2.81 -1.03 -11.85
CA GLU A 99 2.27 -2.30 -11.39
C GLU A 99 3.34 -3.38 -11.45
N SER A 100 3.33 -4.25 -10.45
CA SER A 100 4.01 -5.54 -10.52
C SER A 100 3.26 -6.54 -11.40
N GLN A 101 3.94 -7.63 -11.73
CA GLN A 101 3.32 -8.80 -12.32
C GLN A 101 2.22 -9.33 -11.39
N THR A 102 1.12 -9.75 -12.02
CA THR A 102 0.02 -10.42 -11.33
C THR A 102 0.53 -11.59 -10.50
N TYR A 103 0.05 -11.67 -9.25
CA TYR A 103 0.21 -12.83 -8.39
C TYR A 103 -1.10 -13.20 -7.70
N TYR A 104 -1.07 -14.35 -7.03
CA TYR A 104 -2.22 -14.91 -6.30
C TYR A 104 -1.73 -15.24 -4.89
N PRO A 105 -2.17 -14.54 -3.84
CA PRO A 105 -1.89 -14.92 -2.47
C PRO A 105 -2.44 -16.31 -2.21
N THR A 106 -1.63 -17.23 -1.69
CA THR A 106 -2.06 -18.64 -1.52
C THR A 106 -2.31 -19.02 -0.07
N ILE A 107 -1.94 -18.14 0.86
CA ILE A 107 -2.08 -18.32 2.30
C ILE A 107 -2.41 -16.97 2.94
N PRO A 108 -3.26 -16.93 3.99
CA PRO A 108 -3.51 -15.73 4.75
C PRO A 108 -2.38 -15.55 5.77
N THR A 109 -1.42 -14.70 5.41
CA THR A 109 -0.25 -14.41 6.24
C THR A 109 0.18 -12.96 6.01
N THR A 110 1.21 -12.52 6.73
CA THR A 110 1.81 -11.22 6.47
C THR A 110 2.58 -11.26 5.16
N TYR A 111 2.14 -10.44 4.20
CA TYR A 111 2.89 -10.11 3.00
C TYR A 111 3.72 -8.87 3.24
N SER A 112 4.91 -8.84 2.65
CA SER A 112 5.77 -7.67 2.62
C SER A 112 6.19 -7.37 1.19
N PHE A 113 6.23 -6.09 0.85
CA PHE A 113 6.56 -5.57 -0.46
C PHE A 113 7.84 -4.77 -0.32
N ARG A 114 8.95 -5.37 -0.71
CA ARG A 114 10.24 -4.70 -0.70
C ARG A 114 10.44 -4.03 -2.05
N VAL A 115 10.42 -2.70 -2.06
CA VAL A 115 10.62 -1.88 -3.24
C VAL A 115 12.07 -1.40 -3.25
N TYR A 116 12.81 -1.70 -4.32
CA TYR A 116 14.24 -1.42 -4.38
C TYR A 116 14.71 -1.15 -5.80
N GLY A 117 15.81 -0.41 -5.92
CA GLY A 117 16.39 -0.03 -7.19
C GLY A 117 17.06 1.33 -7.13
N ASP A 118 17.01 2.08 -8.22
CA ASP A 118 17.59 3.42 -8.32
C ASP A 118 16.51 4.48 -8.54
N ILE A 119 16.59 5.58 -7.79
CA ILE A 119 15.78 6.78 -8.02
C ILE A 119 16.74 7.96 -8.23
N ASN A 120 16.84 8.46 -9.45
CA ASN A 120 17.72 9.58 -9.83
C ASN A 120 19.19 9.39 -9.39
N GLY A 121 19.76 8.21 -9.59
CA GLY A 121 21.15 7.88 -9.25
C GLY A 121 21.37 7.56 -7.78
N THR A 122 20.29 7.43 -6.98
CA THR A 122 20.36 7.11 -5.55
C THR A 122 19.72 5.76 -5.29
N GLN A 123 20.46 4.87 -4.63
CA GLN A 123 19.97 3.54 -4.30
C GLN A 123 18.82 3.60 -3.27
N PHE A 124 17.65 3.17 -3.71
CA PHE A 124 16.45 3.01 -2.88
C PHE A 124 16.25 1.53 -2.52
N ASN A 125 15.79 1.28 -1.29
CA ASN A 125 15.44 -0.05 -0.79
C ASN A 125 14.65 0.12 0.52
N ASP A 126 13.33 0.04 0.44
CA ASP A 126 12.45 0.03 1.61
C ASP A 126 11.45 -1.12 1.54
N THR A 127 10.86 -1.49 2.68
CA THR A 127 9.90 -2.59 2.77
C THR A 127 8.63 -2.15 3.47
N PHE A 128 7.52 -2.34 2.77
CA PHE A 128 6.16 -2.14 3.25
C PHE A 128 5.60 -3.49 3.66
N ALA A 129 4.81 -3.55 4.72
CA ALA A 129 4.23 -4.81 5.18
C ALA A 129 2.77 -4.61 5.53
N CYS A 130 1.94 -5.56 5.14
CA CYS A 130 0.57 -5.59 5.59
C CYS A 130 0.49 -5.83 7.10
N ASN A 131 -0.55 -5.27 7.72
CA ASN A 131 -0.76 -5.40 9.15
C ASN A 131 -1.98 -6.30 9.41
N PRO A 132 -1.81 -7.51 9.97
CA PRO A 132 -2.93 -8.43 10.17
C PRO A 132 -3.87 -8.04 11.32
N VAL A 133 -3.50 -7.02 12.13
CA VAL A 133 -4.30 -6.60 13.30
C VAL A 133 -4.96 -5.25 13.04
N LEU A 134 -4.18 -4.28 12.60
CA LEU A 134 -4.66 -2.92 12.38
C LEU A 134 -5.04 -2.67 10.91
N GLY A 135 -4.54 -3.47 9.97
CA GLY A 135 -4.81 -3.24 8.55
C GLY A 135 -4.50 -1.80 8.13
N GLU A 136 -5.48 -1.16 7.50
CA GLU A 136 -5.51 0.26 7.13
C GLU A 136 -5.49 1.24 8.33
N ASP A 137 -5.93 0.82 9.52
CA ASP A 137 -6.00 1.67 10.74
C ASP A 137 -4.63 1.82 11.44
N ALA A 138 -3.53 1.48 10.77
CA ALA A 138 -2.20 1.69 11.30
C ALA A 138 -1.98 3.19 11.61
N PRO A 139 -1.54 3.54 12.84
CA PRO A 139 -1.38 4.94 13.22
C PRO A 139 -0.27 5.61 12.39
N PRO A 140 -0.43 6.89 12.02
CA PRO A 140 0.58 7.60 11.26
C PRO A 140 1.87 7.75 12.06
N ASP A 141 3.00 7.71 11.37
CA ASP A 141 4.34 7.88 11.91
C ASP A 141 5.01 9.08 11.23
N ASN A 142 5.22 10.16 11.99
CA ASN A 142 5.88 11.38 11.51
C ASN A 142 7.36 11.45 11.91
N SER A 143 7.96 10.33 12.31
CA SER A 143 9.38 10.27 12.64
C SER A 143 10.24 10.25 11.38
N THR A 144 11.41 10.86 11.48
CA THR A 144 12.44 10.72 10.44
C THR A 144 13.25 9.46 10.70
N ILE A 145 13.20 8.51 9.77
CA ILE A 145 13.95 7.25 9.83
C ILE A 145 14.93 7.21 8.66
N LYS A 146 16.20 6.95 8.97
CA LYS A 146 17.22 6.73 7.95
C LYS A 146 17.06 5.33 7.37
N ILE A 147 16.79 5.25 6.07
CA ILE A 147 16.62 3.98 5.35
C ILE A 147 17.96 3.49 4.82
N SER A 148 18.70 4.39 4.15
CA SER A 148 20.02 4.09 3.60
C SER A 148 20.89 5.37 3.52
N ASN A 149 22.01 5.33 2.78
CA ASN A 149 22.74 6.55 2.49
C ASN A 149 21.89 7.44 1.57
N GLU A 150 21.75 8.72 1.92
CA GLU A 150 20.97 9.71 1.15
C GLU A 150 19.46 9.41 1.02
N VAL A 151 18.93 8.43 1.75
CA VAL A 151 17.48 8.12 1.80
C VAL A 151 16.97 8.16 3.25
N GLU A 152 16.00 9.03 3.48
CA GLU A 152 15.30 9.16 4.76
C GLU A 152 13.79 9.11 4.53
N ARG A 153 13.06 8.29 5.29
CA ARG A 153 11.61 8.38 5.40
C ARG A 153 11.27 9.47 6.41
N LYS A 154 10.41 10.42 6.03
CA LYS A 154 10.00 11.58 6.84
C LYS A 154 8.63 11.42 7.48
N ALA A 155 7.76 10.65 6.83
CA ALA A 155 6.44 10.33 7.33
C ALA A 155 5.93 9.04 6.69
N LEU A 156 5.00 8.37 7.38
CA LEU A 156 4.26 7.19 6.95
C LEU A 156 2.81 7.35 7.41
N THR A 157 1.84 7.08 6.53
CA THR A 157 0.41 7.07 6.87
C THR A 157 -0.30 5.95 6.13
N GLY A 158 -1.48 5.58 6.61
CA GLY A 158 -2.23 4.45 6.07
C GLY A 158 -1.60 3.11 6.42
N GLY A 159 -2.19 2.06 5.87
CA GLY A 159 -1.78 0.69 6.12
C GLY A 159 -2.23 -0.22 5.00
N LEU A 160 -1.58 -1.37 4.91
CA LEU A 160 -1.90 -2.40 3.92
C LEU A 160 -2.66 -3.52 4.64
N ASP A 161 -3.77 -3.94 4.07
CA ASP A 161 -4.51 -5.11 4.56
C ASP A 161 -3.79 -6.40 4.15
N CYS A 162 -3.76 -7.37 5.06
CA CYS A 162 -3.21 -8.69 4.75
C CYS A 162 -4.26 -9.54 4.04
N PRO A 163 -3.84 -10.43 3.11
CA PRO A 163 -4.76 -11.38 2.50
C PRO A 163 -5.49 -12.22 3.55
N ASP A 164 -6.81 -12.33 3.43
CA ASP A 164 -7.63 -13.22 4.24
C ASP A 164 -8.37 -14.25 3.36
N TYR A 165 -8.95 -15.28 3.97
CA TYR A 165 -9.84 -16.18 3.25
C TYR A 165 -11.05 -15.42 2.71
N ARG A 166 -11.47 -15.75 1.49
CA ARG A 166 -12.76 -15.30 0.99
C ARG A 166 -13.89 -15.76 1.91
N VAL A 167 -14.72 -14.82 2.32
CA VAL A 167 -16.05 -15.10 2.88
C VAL A 167 -17.07 -15.14 1.75
N GLY A 168 -18.02 -16.08 1.78
CA GLY A 168 -19.15 -16.07 0.84
C GLY A 168 -19.24 -17.18 -0.21
N PHE A 169 -18.29 -18.12 -0.26
CA PHE A 169 -18.48 -19.41 -0.94
C PHE A 169 -17.51 -20.50 -0.44
N PRO A 170 -17.97 -21.73 -0.11
CA PRO A 170 -19.36 -22.21 -0.18
C PRO A 170 -20.25 -21.70 0.95
N GLU A 171 -19.70 -20.98 1.93
CA GLU A 171 -20.49 -20.41 3.03
C GLU A 171 -21.33 -19.22 2.53
N PRO A 172 -22.62 -19.11 2.89
CA PRO A 172 -23.47 -18.03 2.42
C PRO A 172 -22.98 -16.67 2.93
N TYR A 173 -22.97 -15.65 2.07
CA TYR A 173 -22.85 -14.26 2.51
C TYR A 173 -23.97 -13.96 3.51
N ILE A 174 -23.61 -13.48 4.71
CA ILE A 174 -24.61 -12.86 5.60
C ILE A 174 -25.11 -11.61 4.89
N SER A 175 -26.41 -11.55 4.65
CA SER A 175 -27.00 -10.36 4.02
C SER A 175 -26.79 -9.13 4.92
N GLN A 176 -26.70 -7.93 4.34
CA GLN A 176 -26.63 -6.70 5.13
C GLN A 176 -27.81 -6.57 6.13
N HIS A 177 -28.96 -7.17 5.80
CA HIS A 177 -30.11 -7.27 6.70
C HIS A 177 -29.83 -8.13 7.94
N GLU A 178 -29.20 -9.28 7.76
CA GLU A 178 -28.84 -10.19 8.85
C GLU A 178 -27.71 -9.63 9.72
N LEU A 179 -26.73 -8.96 9.11
CA LEU A 179 -25.68 -8.21 9.82
C LEU A 179 -26.26 -7.09 10.70
N ALA A 180 -27.19 -6.29 10.16
CA ALA A 180 -27.85 -5.24 10.93
C ALA A 180 -28.66 -5.81 12.11
N LYS A 181 -29.24 -7.01 11.95
CA LYS A 181 -29.99 -7.69 13.00
C LYS A 181 -29.06 -8.24 14.09
N SER A 182 -27.91 -8.82 13.74
CA SER A 182 -26.96 -9.35 14.71
C SER A 182 -26.28 -8.25 15.52
N LEU A 183 -25.90 -7.14 14.89
CA LEU A 183 -25.28 -5.99 15.57
C LEU A 183 -26.22 -5.35 16.60
N ASN A 184 -27.53 -5.31 16.32
CA ASN A 184 -28.54 -4.83 17.28
C ASN A 184 -28.83 -5.81 18.41
N GLN A 185 -28.55 -7.11 18.23
CA GLN A 185 -28.75 -8.13 19.27
C GLN A 185 -27.58 -8.20 20.27
N SER A 186 -26.39 -7.76 19.88
CA SER A 186 -25.20 -7.74 20.76
C SER A 186 -25.10 -6.51 21.68
N GLN A 187 -26.10 -5.61 21.67
CA GLN A 187 -26.13 -4.37 22.49
C GLN A 187 -27.02 -4.47 23.75
N THR A 188 -27.39 -5.68 24.19
CA THR A 188 -28.08 -5.95 25.47
C THR A 188 -27.25 -6.88 26.34
#